data_AF-A0A0Q6JVX3-F1
#
_entry.id   AF-A0A0Q6JVX3-F1
#
_cell.length_a   1.000
_cell.length_b   1.000
_cell.length_c   1.000
_cell.angle_alpha   90.00
_cell.angle_beta   90.00
_cell.angle_gamma   90.00
#
_symmetry.space_group_name_H-M   'P 1'
#
loop_
_entity.id
_entity.type
_entity.pdbx_description
1 polymer ?
#
loop_
_entity_poly.entity_id
_entity_poly.type
_entity_poly.pdbx_seq_one_letter_code
_entity_poly.pdbx_strand_id
1 'polypeptide(L)'
;MQLDLEQNFSADPDTVFALFCDRTFVENRLAIVEATSKELREHEVSDGSLTVTVFTTVARSKLPKAVRGFVRGEPEVIRTERWNRVDNGYSGETTVELKGPGDTEGRMTLEPDGTGSKVTVHFDIRVPIPMFGADVEKTLSGEIAQIVDTEFGFLSDHLAKG
;
A
#
# COMPACT_ATOMS: atom_id res chain seq x y z
N MET A 1 -12.53 0.34 -10.50
CA MET A 1 -13.07 -0.67 -9.55
C MET A 1 -12.67 -0.27 -8.15
N GLN A 2 -13.51 -0.54 -7.14
CA GLN A 2 -13.20 -0.25 -5.74
C GLN A 2 -12.69 -1.51 -5.02
N LEU A 3 -11.71 -1.32 -4.14
CA LEU A 3 -11.18 -2.37 -3.27
C LEU A 3 -11.01 -1.80 -1.85
N ASP A 4 -11.71 -2.41 -0.90
CA ASP A 4 -11.67 -2.02 0.50
C ASP A 4 -10.99 -3.12 1.31
N LEU A 5 -10.02 -2.73 2.12
CA LEU A 5 -9.21 -3.62 2.95
C LEU A 5 -9.14 -3.02 4.34
N GLU A 6 -9.25 -3.86 5.36
CA GLU A 6 -9.12 -3.43 6.75
C GLU A 6 -8.34 -4.45 7.57
N GLN A 7 -7.68 -3.95 8.62
CA GLN A 7 -7.00 -4.79 9.60
C GLN A 7 -7.13 -4.16 10.98
N ASN A 8 -7.48 -4.99 11.97
CA ASN A 8 -7.42 -4.63 13.37
C ASN A 8 -6.02 -4.91 13.93
N PHE A 9 -5.51 -3.98 14.73
CA PHE A 9 -4.29 -4.14 15.51
C PHE A 9 -4.61 -4.09 16.99
N SER A 10 -3.85 -4.85 17.79
CA SER A 10 -3.97 -4.84 19.25
C SER A 10 -3.43 -3.58 19.91
N ALA A 11 -2.70 -2.74 19.16
CA ALA A 11 -2.12 -1.49 19.64
C ALA A 11 -2.98 -0.29 19.25
N ASP A 12 -2.91 0.78 20.05
CA ASP A 12 -3.62 2.03 19.78
C ASP A 12 -3.08 2.74 18.52
N PRO A 13 -3.84 3.70 17.94
CA PRO A 13 -3.44 4.39 16.70
C PRO A 13 -2.10 5.11 16.78
N ASP A 14 -1.74 5.69 17.92
CA ASP A 14 -0.49 6.44 18.05
C ASP A 14 0.71 5.47 18.05
N THR A 15 0.58 4.32 18.71
CA THR A 15 1.60 3.25 18.67
C THR A 15 1.78 2.70 17.25
N VAL A 16 0.68 2.43 16.52
CA VAL A 16 0.75 1.97 15.12
C VAL A 16 1.35 3.04 14.21
N PHE A 17 0.93 4.29 14.36
CA PHE A 17 1.43 5.40 13.55
C PHE A 17 2.92 5.68 13.81
N ALA A 18 3.40 5.50 15.04
CA ALA A 18 4.82 5.61 15.35
C ALA A 18 5.67 4.63 14.53
N LEU A 19 5.17 3.43 14.24
CA LEU A 19 5.84 2.48 13.34
C LEU A 19 5.81 2.93 11.88
N PHE A 20 4.72 3.54 11.42
CA PHE A 20 4.67 4.13 10.07
C PHE A 20 5.72 5.25 9.90
N CYS A 21 5.99 6.01 10.96
CA CYS A 21 7.03 7.04 11.00
C CYS A 21 8.45 6.49 11.24
N ASP A 22 8.60 5.22 11.59
CA ASP A 22 9.91 4.61 11.80
C ASP A 22 10.51 4.16 10.46
N ARG A 23 11.60 4.81 10.07
CA ARG A 23 12.27 4.53 8.80
C ARG A 23 12.69 3.06 8.65
N THR A 24 13.19 2.44 9.72
CA THR A 24 13.66 1.05 9.69
C THR A 24 12.47 0.10 9.50
N PHE A 25 11.35 0.38 10.17
CA PHE A 25 10.10 -0.35 9.97
C PHE A 25 9.62 -0.21 8.51
N VAL A 26 9.62 1.00 7.96
CA VAL A 26 9.23 1.26 6.56
C VAL A 26 10.13 0.50 5.58
N GLU A 27 11.45 0.52 5.79
CA GLU A 27 12.40 -0.23 4.96
C GLU A 27 12.17 -1.75 5.05
N ASN A 28 11.88 -2.28 6.25
CA ASN A 28 11.56 -3.69 6.44
C ASN A 28 10.19 -4.08 5.83
N ARG A 29 9.18 -3.21 5.94
CA ARG A 29 7.88 -3.38 5.29
C ARG A 29 8.02 -3.40 3.77
N LEU A 30 8.90 -2.56 3.20
CA LEU A 30 9.20 -2.60 1.77
C LEU A 30 9.97 -3.89 1.39
N ALA A 31 10.85 -4.38 2.25
CA ALA A 31 11.69 -5.54 1.97
C ALA A 31 10.87 -6.84 1.75
N ILE A 32 9.70 -6.98 2.38
CA ILE A 32 8.84 -8.16 2.22
C ILE A 32 7.96 -8.14 0.96
N VAL A 33 7.80 -6.98 0.31
CA VAL A 33 7.00 -6.86 -0.93
C VAL A 33 7.70 -7.56 -2.08
N GLU A 34 7.08 -8.50 -2.79
CA GLU A 34 7.76 -9.19 -3.90
C GLU A 34 8.00 -8.24 -5.09
N ALA A 35 9.26 -7.95 -5.41
CA ALA A 35 9.67 -7.10 -6.52
C ALA A 35 11.13 -7.36 -6.88
N THR A 36 11.49 -7.17 -8.15
CA THR A 36 12.87 -7.38 -8.65
C THR A 36 13.80 -6.24 -8.21
N SER A 37 13.27 -5.01 -8.12
CA SER A 37 13.95 -3.84 -7.56
C SER A 37 13.03 -3.12 -6.58
N LYS A 38 13.60 -2.57 -5.50
CA LYS A 38 12.88 -1.86 -4.44
C LYS A 38 13.75 -0.73 -3.89
N GLU A 39 13.14 0.40 -3.60
CA GLU A 39 13.84 1.57 -3.05
C GLU A 39 12.89 2.42 -2.21
N LEU A 40 13.33 2.82 -1.01
CA LEU A 40 12.68 3.88 -0.24
C LEU A 40 13.21 5.22 -0.74
N ARG A 41 12.40 5.96 -1.50
CA ARG A 41 12.79 7.21 -2.16
C ARG A 41 12.58 8.43 -1.27
N GLU A 42 11.52 8.43 -0.48
CA GLU A 42 11.15 9.54 0.39
C GLU A 42 10.63 9.00 1.71
N HIS A 43 11.02 9.67 2.80
CA HIS A 43 10.57 9.38 4.14
C HIS A 43 10.67 10.66 4.96
N GLU A 44 9.59 11.43 4.97
CA GLU A 44 9.49 12.71 5.65
C GLU A 44 8.50 12.61 6.80
N VAL A 45 8.99 12.82 8.01
CA VAL A 45 8.18 12.80 9.24
C VAL A 45 8.14 14.22 9.79
N SER A 46 6.95 14.68 10.14
CA SER A 46 6.74 15.89 10.92
C SER A 46 5.70 15.65 12.00
N ASP A 47 5.41 16.67 12.81
CA ASP A 47 4.49 16.54 13.94
C ASP A 47 3.09 16.14 13.47
N GLY A 48 2.71 14.88 13.74
CA GLY A 48 1.45 14.30 13.33
C GLY A 48 1.30 14.03 11.82
N SER A 49 2.37 14.03 11.02
CA SER A 49 2.26 13.72 9.60
C SER A 49 3.45 12.95 9.04
N LEU A 50 3.20 12.20 7.97
CA LEU A 50 4.17 11.34 7.32
C LEU A 50 3.97 11.41 5.80
N THR A 51 5.07 11.56 5.05
CA THR A 51 5.11 11.24 3.62
C THR A 51 6.14 10.15 3.38
N VAL A 52 5.72 9.05 2.76
CA VAL A 52 6.59 7.96 2.34
C VAL A 52 6.40 7.72 0.86
N THR A 53 7.48 7.71 0.09
CA THR A 53 7.46 7.31 -1.32
C THR A 53 8.37 6.10 -1.49
N VAL A 54 7.79 5.00 -1.94
CA VAL A 54 8.52 3.78 -2.29
C VAL A 54 8.45 3.52 -3.78
N PHE A 55 9.52 2.93 -4.31
CA PHE A 55 9.61 2.46 -5.67
C PHE A 55 9.76 0.96 -5.69
N THR A 56 9.05 0.30 -6.59
CA THR A 56 9.21 -1.14 -6.85
C THR A 56 9.12 -1.43 -8.35
N THR A 57 9.65 -2.59 -8.78
CA THR A 57 9.37 -3.14 -10.12
C THR A 57 8.50 -4.39 -10.03
N VAL A 58 7.54 -4.50 -10.94
CA VAL A 58 6.68 -5.68 -11.03
C VAL A 58 7.32 -6.69 -11.97
N ALA A 59 7.66 -7.86 -11.44
CA ALA A 59 8.18 -8.95 -12.26
C ALA A 59 7.19 -9.28 -13.39
N ARG A 60 7.66 -9.41 -14.63
CA ARG A 60 6.79 -9.64 -15.79
C ARG A 60 5.94 -10.92 -15.67
N SER A 61 6.41 -11.90 -14.90
CA SER A 61 5.71 -13.14 -14.56
C SER A 61 4.46 -12.92 -13.69
N LYS A 62 4.36 -11.81 -12.95
CA LYS A 62 3.22 -11.43 -12.11
C LYS A 62 2.14 -10.66 -12.85
N LEU A 63 2.48 -10.10 -14.02
CA LEU A 63 1.49 -9.40 -14.83
C LEU A 63 0.41 -10.36 -15.35
N PRO A 64 -0.86 -9.95 -15.40
CA PRO A 64 -1.91 -10.69 -16.11
C PRO A 64 -1.46 -10.99 -17.55
N LYS A 65 -1.67 -12.24 -18.02
CA LYS A 65 -1.20 -12.66 -19.36
C LYS A 65 -1.68 -11.71 -20.47
N ALA A 66 -2.90 -11.18 -20.33
CA ALA A 66 -3.51 -10.24 -21.28
C ALA A 66 -2.72 -8.92 -21.47
N VAL A 67 -1.99 -8.45 -20.45
CA VAL A 67 -1.26 -7.16 -20.51
C VAL A 67 0.23 -7.32 -20.79
N ARG A 68 0.80 -8.53 -20.68
CA ARG A 68 2.24 -8.81 -20.87
C ARG A 68 2.78 -8.43 -22.25
N GLY A 69 1.93 -8.42 -23.28
CA GLY A 69 2.30 -8.02 -24.64
C GLY A 69 2.43 -6.51 -24.83
N PHE A 70 1.75 -5.72 -24.01
CA PHE A 70 1.73 -4.26 -24.08
C PHE A 70 2.81 -3.61 -23.21
N VAL A 71 3.29 -4.32 -22.20
CA VAL A 71 4.36 -3.86 -21.31
C VAL A 71 5.73 -4.31 -21.84
N ARG A 72 6.63 -3.34 -22.05
CA ARG A 72 8.05 -3.60 -22.31
C ARG A 72 8.82 -3.58 -20.99
N GLY A 73 9.58 -4.64 -20.71
CA GLY A 73 10.35 -4.77 -19.47
C GLY A 73 9.48 -5.09 -18.25
N GLU A 74 9.95 -4.66 -17.08
CA GLU A 74 9.23 -4.71 -15.81
C GLU A 74 8.61 -3.32 -15.55
N PRO A 75 7.29 -3.22 -15.29
CA PRO A 75 6.70 -1.96 -14.90
C PRO A 75 7.32 -1.42 -13.63
N GLU A 76 7.58 -0.12 -13.65
CA GLU A 76 7.94 0.64 -12.47
C GLU A 76 6.68 1.11 -11.76
N VAL A 77 6.66 0.97 -10.44
CA VAL A 77 5.58 1.42 -9.56
C VAL A 77 6.16 2.37 -8.54
N ILE A 78 5.56 3.56 -8.43
CA ILE A 78 5.86 4.52 -7.37
C ILE A 78 4.61 4.62 -6.51
N ARG A 79 4.73 4.22 -5.24
CA ARG A 79 3.65 4.38 -4.26
C ARG A 79 4.03 5.48 -3.30
N THR A 80 3.20 6.50 -3.20
CA THR A 80 3.31 7.54 -2.18
C THR A 80 2.17 7.39 -1.20
N GLU A 81 2.49 7.41 0.09
CA GLU A 81 1.57 7.44 1.21
C GLU A 81 1.75 8.77 1.93
N ARG A 82 0.65 9.51 2.14
CA ARG A 82 0.62 10.74 2.93
C ARG A 82 -0.36 10.57 4.06
N TRP A 83 0.08 10.78 5.28
CA TRP A 83 -0.74 10.67 6.48
C TRP A 83 -0.72 11.96 7.27
N ASN A 84 -1.84 12.28 7.91
CA ASN A 84 -1.99 13.42 8.80
C ASN A 84 -2.84 13.01 10.01
N ARG A 85 -2.50 13.57 11.17
CA ARG A 85 -3.26 13.42 12.40
C ARG A 85 -4.63 14.08 12.24
N VAL A 86 -5.64 13.38 12.71
CA VAL A 86 -7.03 13.86 12.85
C VAL A 86 -7.51 13.50 14.25
N ASP A 87 -8.55 14.16 14.75
CA ASP A 87 -9.21 13.92 16.05
C ASP A 87 -8.47 12.93 17.00
N ASN A 88 -8.85 11.65 16.95
CA ASN A 88 -8.30 10.56 17.76
C ASN A 88 -7.53 9.51 16.93
N GLY A 89 -7.10 9.83 15.71
CA GLY A 89 -6.46 8.90 14.79
C GLY A 89 -5.70 9.58 13.65
N TYR A 90 -5.62 8.91 12.51
CA TYR A 90 -4.91 9.40 11.33
C TYR A 90 -5.73 9.17 10.07
N SER A 91 -5.70 10.16 9.18
CA SER A 91 -6.22 10.04 7.82
C SER A 91 -5.05 10.05 6.86
N GLY A 92 -5.12 9.25 5.81
CA GLY A 92 -4.11 9.21 4.79
C GLY A 92 -4.66 9.09 3.38
N GLU A 93 -3.78 9.38 2.43
CA GLU A 93 -4.00 9.22 1.00
C GLU A 93 -2.84 8.42 0.43
N THR A 94 -3.13 7.54 -0.51
CA THR A 94 -2.12 6.78 -1.23
C THR A 94 -2.30 6.95 -2.72
N THR A 95 -1.21 7.20 -3.43
CA THR A 95 -1.17 7.25 -4.89
C THR A 95 -0.22 6.18 -5.39
N VAL A 96 -0.64 5.45 -6.42
CA VAL A 96 0.17 4.45 -7.11
C VAL A 96 0.31 4.87 -8.56
N GLU A 97 1.49 5.33 -8.91
CA GLU A 97 1.86 5.68 -10.28
C GLU A 97 2.54 4.49 -10.93
N LEU A 98 1.95 3.98 -12.01
CA LEU A 98 2.62 3.00 -12.87
C LEU A 98 3.22 3.72 -14.07
N LYS A 99 4.50 3.46 -14.37
CA LYS A 99 5.03 3.79 -15.69
C LYS A 99 4.50 2.78 -16.72
N GLY A 100 3.24 2.96 -17.10
CA GLY A 100 2.43 2.05 -17.93
C GLY A 100 0.96 2.48 -17.91
N PRO A 101 0.02 1.64 -18.42
CA PRO A 101 -1.40 1.96 -18.36
C PRO A 101 -1.98 1.77 -16.96
N GLY A 102 -2.38 2.86 -16.31
CA GLY A 102 -3.16 2.87 -15.08
C GLY A 102 -2.58 3.74 -13.97
N ASP A 103 -3.48 4.29 -13.17
CA ASP A 103 -3.21 5.01 -11.93
C ASP A 103 -4.17 4.47 -10.86
N THR A 104 -3.78 4.57 -9.60
CA THR A 104 -4.66 4.22 -8.49
C THR A 104 -4.49 5.25 -7.39
N GLU A 105 -5.60 5.76 -6.91
CA GLU A 105 -5.67 6.62 -5.73
C GLU A 105 -6.40 5.83 -4.64
N GLY A 106 -6.03 6.08 -3.40
CA GLY A 106 -6.70 5.49 -2.26
C GLY A 106 -6.75 6.42 -1.07
N ARG A 107 -7.73 6.18 -0.21
CA ARG A 107 -7.87 6.83 1.08
C ARG A 107 -7.63 5.81 2.18
N MET A 108 -6.99 6.26 3.25
CA MET A 108 -6.62 5.43 4.37
C MET A 108 -7.11 6.07 5.67
N THR A 109 -7.50 5.27 6.62
CA THR A 109 -7.78 5.71 7.99
C THR A 109 -7.09 4.78 8.96
N LEU A 110 -6.70 5.32 10.12
CA LEU A 110 -6.22 4.57 11.28
C LEU A 110 -6.92 5.16 12.50
N GLU A 111 -7.87 4.41 13.05
CA GLU A 111 -8.80 4.90 14.06
C GLU A 111 -8.79 4.00 15.29
N PRO A 112 -9.13 4.52 16.49
CA PRO A 112 -9.27 3.67 17.67
C PRO A 112 -10.37 2.62 17.48
N ASP A 113 -10.11 1.40 17.95
CA ASP A 113 -11.11 0.34 18.02
C ASP A 113 -10.94 -0.46 19.33
N GLY A 114 -11.80 -0.15 20.30
CA GLY A 114 -11.69 -0.68 21.65
C GLY A 114 -10.37 -0.29 22.33
N THR A 115 -9.55 -1.27 22.68
CA THR A 115 -8.20 -1.06 23.25
C THR A 115 -7.10 -0.99 22.20
N GLY A 116 -7.43 -1.22 20.93
CA GLY A 116 -6.50 -1.22 19.82
C GLY A 116 -6.86 -0.19 18.76
N SER A 117 -6.62 -0.54 17.51
CA SER A 117 -6.91 0.32 16.37
C SER A 117 -7.35 -0.49 15.16
N LYS A 118 -7.94 0.20 14.19
CA LYS A 118 -8.26 -0.35 12.88
C LYS A 118 -7.68 0.53 11.80
N VAL A 119 -6.92 -0.07 10.88
CA VAL A 119 -6.59 0.57 9.61
C VAL A 119 -7.61 0.17 8.57
N THR A 120 -8.04 1.12 7.74
CA THR A 120 -8.87 0.86 6.56
C THR A 120 -8.20 1.52 5.36
N VAL A 121 -8.19 0.84 4.22
CA VAL A 121 -7.64 1.31 2.96
C VAL A 121 -8.68 1.10 1.87
N HIS A 122 -9.07 2.18 1.23
CA HIS A 122 -10.02 2.24 0.13
C HIS A 122 -9.29 2.62 -1.14
N PHE A 123 -9.19 1.73 -2.13
CA PHE A 123 -8.59 2.02 -3.43
C PHE A 123 -9.63 2.23 -4.52
N ASP A 124 -9.46 3.26 -5.34
CA ASP A 124 -10.12 3.42 -6.65
C ASP A 124 -9.12 3.08 -7.76
N ILE A 125 -9.21 1.85 -8.26
CA ILE A 125 -8.29 1.29 -9.26
C ILE A 125 -8.82 1.63 -10.66
N ARG A 126 -8.02 2.37 -11.45
CA ARG A 126 -8.33 2.75 -12.83
C ARG A 126 -7.39 2.08 -13.81
N VAL A 127 -7.94 1.20 -14.65
CA VAL A 127 -7.19 0.50 -15.70
C VAL A 127 -7.70 0.95 -17.07
N PRO A 128 -7.01 1.88 -17.76
CA PRO A 128 -7.45 2.41 -19.05
C PRO A 128 -7.10 1.43 -20.20
N ILE A 129 -7.53 0.17 -20.11
CA ILE A 129 -7.33 -0.85 -21.15
C ILE A 129 -8.69 -1.34 -21.68
N PRO A 130 -9.10 -0.95 -22.91
CA PRO A 130 -10.49 -1.05 -23.38
C PRO A 130 -11.11 -2.45 -23.58
N MET A 131 -10.43 -3.57 -23.30
CA MET A 131 -10.80 -4.88 -23.88
C MET A 131 -10.74 -6.10 -22.95
N PHE A 132 -10.44 -5.97 -21.65
CA PHE A 132 -10.27 -7.13 -20.74
C PHE A 132 -11.06 -7.06 -19.42
N GLY A 133 -12.17 -6.32 -19.44
CA GLY A 133 -12.83 -5.64 -18.31
C GLY A 133 -13.46 -6.46 -17.18
N ALA A 134 -13.00 -7.66 -16.84
CA ALA A 134 -13.36 -8.31 -15.56
C ALA A 134 -12.23 -9.19 -15.01
N ASP A 135 -11.63 -10.05 -15.83
CA ASP A 135 -10.58 -10.98 -15.38
C ASP A 135 -9.27 -10.26 -15.05
N VAL A 136 -8.94 -9.21 -15.80
CA VAL A 136 -7.75 -8.38 -15.51
C VAL A 136 -7.97 -7.57 -14.24
N GLU A 137 -9.16 -6.97 -14.08
CA GLU A 137 -9.52 -6.24 -12.86
C GLU A 137 -9.44 -7.15 -11.64
N LYS A 138 -10.07 -8.33 -11.68
CA LYS A 138 -10.04 -9.32 -10.60
C LYS A 138 -8.62 -9.75 -10.23
N THR A 139 -7.78 -10.00 -11.24
CA THR A 139 -6.37 -10.38 -11.00
C THR A 139 -5.62 -9.25 -10.29
N LEU A 140 -5.79 -8.01 -10.77
CA LEU A 140 -5.12 -6.84 -10.19
C LEU A 140 -5.58 -6.57 -8.76
N SER A 141 -6.89 -6.60 -8.48
CA SER A 141 -7.37 -6.46 -7.10
C SER A 141 -6.87 -7.57 -6.19
N GLY A 142 -6.76 -8.80 -6.69
CA GLY A 142 -6.25 -9.93 -5.92
C GLY A 142 -4.79 -9.74 -5.52
N GLU A 143 -3.94 -9.29 -6.45
CA GLU A 143 -2.52 -9.00 -6.17
C GLU A 143 -2.37 -7.82 -5.21
N ILE A 144 -3.15 -6.74 -5.37
CA ILE A 144 -3.15 -5.60 -4.45
C ILE A 144 -3.58 -6.03 -3.05
N ALA A 145 -4.68 -6.79 -2.94
CA ALA A 145 -5.16 -7.31 -1.66
C ALA A 145 -4.10 -8.19 -0.98
N GLN A 146 -3.41 -9.05 -1.74
CA GLN A 146 -2.36 -9.91 -1.20
C GLN A 146 -1.15 -9.11 -0.68
N ILE A 147 -0.73 -8.06 -1.40
CA ILE A 147 0.37 -7.20 -0.95
C ILE A 147 0.00 -6.49 0.35
N VAL A 148 -1.20 -5.90 0.41
CA VAL A 148 -1.67 -5.20 1.62
C VAL A 148 -1.82 -6.15 2.80
N ASP A 149 -2.39 -7.34 2.59
CA ASP A 149 -2.48 -8.39 3.61
C ASP A 149 -1.09 -8.80 4.13
N THR A 150 -0.10 -8.91 3.24
CA THR A 150 1.29 -9.19 3.62
C THR A 150 1.89 -8.07 4.47
N GLU A 151 1.67 -6.80 4.11
CA GLU A 151 2.15 -5.64 4.87
C GLU A 151 1.45 -5.51 6.24
N PHE A 152 0.15 -5.77 6.29
CA PHE A 152 -0.63 -5.77 7.53
C PHE A 152 -0.27 -6.91 8.47
N GLY A 153 -0.05 -8.12 7.94
CA GLY A 153 0.45 -9.25 8.69
C GLY A 153 1.82 -8.97 9.30
N PHE A 154 2.72 -8.36 8.53
CA PHE A 154 4.03 -7.94 9.02
C PHE A 154 3.96 -6.92 10.16
N LEU A 155 3.10 -5.90 10.05
CA LEU A 155 2.87 -4.95 11.13
C LEU A 155 2.31 -5.65 12.38
N SER A 156 1.32 -6.51 12.21
CA SER A 156 0.70 -7.27 13.30
C SER A 156 1.73 -8.14 14.04
N ASP A 157 2.57 -8.84 13.28
CA ASP A 157 3.65 -9.67 13.83
C ASP A 157 4.73 -8.85 14.56
N HIS A 158 4.99 -7.62 14.10
CA HIS A 158 5.92 -6.72 14.76
C HIS A 158 5.37 -6.25 16.11
N LEU A 159 4.10 -5.82 16.13
CA LEU A 159 3.41 -5.37 17.34
C LEU A 159 3.26 -6.47 18.38
N ALA A 160 3.14 -7.74 17.97
CA ALA A 160 3.05 -8.88 18.89
C ALA A 160 4.39 -9.27 19.56
N LYS A 161 5.53 -8.75 19.04
CA LYS A 161 6.88 -9.07 19.54
C LYS A 161 7.46 -7.98 20.45
N GLY A 162 6.89 -6.78 20.45
CA GLY A 162 7.24 -5.67 21.34
C GLY A 162 6.49 -5.76 22.66
#